data_AF-A0A6L7LF71-F1
#
_entry.id   AF-A0A6L7LF71-F1
#
_cell.length_a   1.000
_cell.length_b   1.000
_cell.length_c   1.000
_cell.angle_alpha   90.00
_cell.angle_beta   90.00
_cell.angle_gamma   90.00
#
_symmetry.space_group_name_H-M   'P 1'
#
loop_
_entity.id
_entity.type
_entity.pdbx_description
1 polymer ?
#
loop_
_entity_poly.entity_id
_entity_poly.type
_entity_poly.pdbx_seq_one_letter_code
_entity_poly.pdbx_strand_id
1 'polypeptide(L)'
;MVRQSRDIDRITRTLRHFAAMPFLDRLELAAIAVQSRGGAYDSIAELKREGLVDSIKHATDLMKSTKRFYLTEDGLDWLSYYDELTLDDLYRRYPVSSHWQRILLERLDAVGTIYRVVSSVAYCASPIQLRWYRALPLDAGITLHDGRTIGVIRQGATSDRTSFAKRVWREERTEVFVPSLLLFIVPDHMRFQQTRDLLTRLSQPAVVALEKEAVLSSADYKAWHHPRLSGPRSMDNVTSTLDRLGRLPVEPPLSRPSLPRNLDSDDTGFDVPDHLLPSVLKPAEKRVLDVLADWPCITSKDLSGLLGVSSARTAELTGSLISANLVTRVKMNGRNRLALTDW
;
A
#
# COMPACT_ATOMS: atom_id res chain seq x y z
N MET A 1 30.73 21.12 -15.27
CA MET A 1 30.19 20.02 -16.10
C MET A 1 30.07 18.68 -15.37
N VAL A 2 31.15 18.03 -14.91
CA VAL A 2 31.05 16.65 -14.34
C VAL A 2 30.20 16.54 -13.05
N ARG A 3 30.20 17.56 -12.17
CA ARG A 3 29.35 17.57 -10.97
C ARG A 3 27.86 17.70 -11.31
N GLN A 4 27.51 18.65 -12.19
CA GLN A 4 26.13 18.86 -12.65
C GLN A 4 25.54 17.59 -13.30
N SER A 5 26.31 16.85 -14.09
CA SER A 5 25.85 15.60 -14.70
C SER A 5 25.55 14.50 -13.67
N ARG A 6 26.38 14.35 -12.62
CA ARG A 6 26.15 13.35 -11.56
C ARG A 6 24.93 13.68 -10.70
N ASP A 7 24.67 14.97 -10.47
CA ASP A 7 23.51 15.41 -9.70
C ASP A 7 22.21 15.17 -10.49
N ILE A 8 22.21 15.45 -11.80
CA ILE A 8 21.09 15.16 -12.71
C ILE A 8 20.77 13.65 -12.73
N ASP A 9 21.77 12.79 -12.84
CA ASP A 9 21.57 11.33 -12.84
C ASP A 9 20.95 10.83 -11.53
N ARG A 10 21.39 11.40 -10.39
CA ARG A 10 20.86 11.07 -9.06
C ARG A 10 19.41 11.51 -8.91
N ILE A 11 19.11 12.75 -9.29
CA ILE A 11 17.75 13.33 -9.27
C ILE A 11 16.82 12.48 -10.12
N THR A 12 17.20 12.23 -11.37
CA THR A 12 16.39 11.48 -12.33
C THR A 12 16.14 10.05 -11.86
N ARG A 13 17.16 9.38 -11.28
CA ARG A 13 16.97 8.04 -10.69
C ARG A 13 15.98 8.05 -9.52
N THR A 14 16.04 9.07 -8.66
CA THR A 14 15.13 9.19 -7.52
C THR A 14 13.69 9.46 -8.00
N LEU A 15 13.51 10.32 -9.01
CA LEU A 15 12.21 10.56 -9.63
C LEU A 15 11.65 9.29 -10.28
N ARG A 16 12.47 8.47 -10.95
CA ARG A 16 12.05 7.15 -11.47
C ARG A 16 11.55 6.21 -10.38
N HIS A 17 12.13 6.25 -9.18
CA HIS A 17 11.62 5.47 -8.04
C HIS A 17 10.25 5.98 -7.59
N PHE A 18 10.05 7.30 -7.48
CA PHE A 18 8.74 7.86 -7.16
C PHE A 18 7.70 7.64 -8.26
N ALA A 19 8.11 7.59 -9.54
CA ALA A 19 7.21 7.26 -10.63
C ALA A 19 6.76 5.80 -10.56
N ALA A 20 7.69 4.86 -10.35
CA ALA A 20 7.37 3.44 -10.20
C ALA A 20 6.57 3.13 -8.93
N MET A 21 6.84 3.88 -7.87
CA MET A 21 6.27 3.68 -6.54
C MET A 21 5.81 5.01 -5.94
N PRO A 22 4.68 5.58 -6.41
CA PRO A 22 4.13 6.81 -5.84
C PRO A 22 3.77 6.60 -4.37
N PHE A 23 3.93 7.64 -3.55
CA PHE A 23 3.68 7.62 -2.09
C PHE A 23 4.70 6.81 -1.28
N LEU A 24 5.92 6.64 -1.79
CA LEU A 24 7.03 6.14 -0.98
C LEU A 24 7.30 7.08 0.20
N ASP A 25 7.61 6.51 1.36
CA ASP A 25 8.23 7.25 2.44
C ASP A 25 9.76 7.26 2.30
N ARG A 26 10.42 8.10 3.11
CA ARG A 26 11.88 8.26 3.10
C ARG A 26 12.68 7.00 3.43
N LEU A 27 12.15 6.11 4.28
CA LEU A 27 12.82 4.88 4.68
C LEU A 27 12.65 3.79 3.61
N GLU A 28 11.46 3.73 3.01
CA GLU A 28 11.16 2.85 1.88
C GLU A 28 12.05 3.24 0.68
N LEU A 29 12.14 4.55 0.37
CA LEU A 29 13.05 5.05 -0.66
C LEU A 29 14.52 4.69 -0.36
N ALA A 30 14.95 4.80 0.90
CA ALA A 30 16.32 4.44 1.28
C ALA A 30 16.64 2.96 0.97
N ALA A 31 15.70 2.06 1.29
CA ALA A 31 15.85 0.63 1.02
C ALA A 31 15.86 0.33 -0.49
N ILE A 32 14.92 0.90 -1.24
CA ILE A 32 14.72 0.58 -2.66
C ILE A 32 15.79 1.20 -3.56
N ALA A 33 16.21 2.43 -3.26
CA ALA A 33 17.26 3.13 -4.01
C ALA A 33 18.68 2.76 -3.56
N VAL A 34 18.83 1.84 -2.60
CA VAL A 34 20.11 1.40 -2.02
C VAL A 34 20.96 2.58 -1.56
N GLN A 35 20.34 3.49 -0.82
CA GLN A 35 20.99 4.69 -0.31
C GLN A 35 20.96 4.73 1.22
N SER A 36 21.88 5.50 1.80
CA SER A 36 21.85 5.76 3.24
C SER A 36 20.57 6.53 3.61
N ARG A 37 20.14 6.41 4.87
CA ARG A 37 18.98 7.18 5.36
C ARG A 37 19.21 8.68 5.18
N GLY A 38 20.41 9.19 5.48
CA GLY A 38 20.75 10.59 5.25
C GLY A 38 20.61 10.99 3.78
N GLY A 39 21.15 10.19 2.86
CA GLY A 39 21.05 10.45 1.42
C GLY A 39 19.61 10.49 0.90
N ALA A 40 18.73 9.64 1.42
CA ALA A 40 17.30 9.68 1.08
C ALA A 40 16.63 10.97 1.55
N TYR A 41 16.96 11.44 2.76
CA TYR A 41 16.42 12.69 3.29
C TYR A 41 16.91 13.89 2.50
N ASP A 42 18.21 13.95 2.20
CA ASP A 42 18.81 15.05 1.44
C ASP A 42 18.23 15.10 0.03
N SER A 43 18.09 13.94 -0.63
CA SER A 43 17.49 13.85 -1.97
C SER A 43 16.04 14.33 -1.97
N ILE A 44 15.23 13.90 -0.99
CA ILE A 44 13.83 14.34 -0.89
C ILE A 44 13.75 15.84 -0.59
N ALA A 45 14.60 16.36 0.30
CA ALA A 45 14.61 17.78 0.65
C ALA A 45 15.01 18.65 -0.55
N GLU A 46 15.97 18.19 -1.35
CA GLU A 46 16.35 18.80 -2.62
C GLU A 46 15.19 18.78 -3.62
N LEU A 47 14.62 17.61 -3.92
CA LEU A 47 13.49 17.49 -4.86
C LEU A 47 12.29 18.35 -4.44
N LYS A 48 12.00 18.44 -3.13
CA LYS A 48 10.90 19.26 -2.63
C LYS A 48 11.20 20.76 -2.75
N ARG A 49 12.45 21.18 -2.53
CA ARG A 49 12.88 22.57 -2.73
C ARG A 49 12.79 22.99 -4.20
N GLU A 50 13.08 22.07 -5.12
CA GLU A 50 12.94 22.29 -6.56
C GLU A 50 11.49 22.10 -7.07
N GLY A 51 10.52 21.84 -6.19
CA GLY A 51 9.11 21.68 -6.57
C GLY A 51 8.78 20.38 -7.33
N LEU A 52 9.73 19.44 -7.46
CA LEU A 52 9.57 18.21 -8.25
C LEU A 52 8.80 17.10 -7.52
N VAL A 53 8.73 17.19 -6.19
CA VAL A 53 7.94 16.26 -5.37
C VAL A 53 7.19 17.02 -4.29
N ASP A 54 6.02 16.49 -3.92
CA ASP A 54 5.30 16.93 -2.74
C ASP A 54 4.87 15.74 -1.87
N SER A 55 4.17 15.99 -0.77
CA SER A 55 3.95 14.99 0.27
C SER A 55 2.60 15.11 0.95
N ILE A 56 1.99 13.95 1.22
CA ILE A 56 0.82 13.83 2.09
C ILE A 56 1.21 13.20 3.42
N LYS A 57 0.41 13.46 4.46
CA LYS A 57 0.53 12.75 5.74
C LYS A 57 -0.11 11.36 5.62
N HIS A 58 0.49 10.38 6.29
CA HIS A 58 -0.08 9.05 6.39
C HIS A 58 0.25 8.43 7.74
N ALA A 59 -0.76 7.82 8.36
CA ALA A 59 -0.60 7.06 9.59
C ALA A 59 -1.64 5.94 9.63
N THR A 60 -1.28 4.81 10.23
CA THR A 60 -2.21 3.71 10.54
C THR A 60 -1.95 3.23 11.96
N ASP A 61 -2.76 2.31 12.45
CA ASP A 61 -2.49 1.65 13.74
C ASP A 61 -1.19 0.83 13.71
N LEU A 62 -0.72 0.43 12.52
CA LEU A 62 0.49 -0.37 12.32
C LEU A 62 1.71 0.48 11.95
N MET A 63 1.50 1.69 11.41
CA MET A 63 2.55 2.56 10.92
C MET A 63 2.52 3.91 11.61
N LYS A 64 3.66 4.27 12.21
CA LYS A 64 3.86 5.62 12.75
C LYS A 64 3.60 6.68 11.68
N SER A 65 3.09 7.83 12.11
CA SER A 65 2.85 8.96 11.24
C SER A 65 4.10 9.31 10.43
N THR A 66 3.95 9.39 9.12
CA THR A 66 5.01 9.64 8.15
C THR A 66 4.51 10.57 7.04
N LYS A 67 5.45 11.07 6.24
CA LYS A 67 5.17 11.76 4.99
C LYS A 67 5.40 10.78 3.83
N ARG A 68 4.42 10.69 2.94
CA ARG A 68 4.50 9.90 1.71
C ARG A 68 4.57 10.83 0.53
N PHE A 69 5.55 10.61 -0.35
CA PHE A 69 5.92 11.57 -1.39
C PHE A 69 5.41 11.13 -2.76
N TYR A 70 4.98 12.09 -3.56
CA TYR A 70 4.48 11.89 -4.92
C TYR A 70 5.12 12.93 -5.86
N LEU A 71 5.18 12.60 -7.16
CA LEU A 71 5.68 13.52 -8.18
C LEU A 71 4.64 14.63 -8.42
N THR A 72 5.11 15.86 -8.51
CA THR A 72 4.32 17.01 -9.00
C THR A 72 4.29 17.00 -10.52
N GLU A 73 3.54 17.94 -11.12
CA GLU A 73 3.59 18.19 -12.57
C GLU A 73 5.02 18.48 -13.04
N ASP A 74 5.73 19.41 -12.38
CA ASP A 74 7.14 19.72 -12.67
C ASP A 74 8.05 18.49 -12.58
N GLY A 75 7.81 17.61 -11.60
CA GLY A 75 8.53 16.35 -11.44
C GLY A 75 8.31 15.36 -12.59
N LEU A 76 7.10 15.34 -13.15
CA LEU A 76 6.77 14.52 -14.32
C LEU A 76 7.34 15.10 -15.61
N ASP A 77 7.28 16.41 -15.78
CA ASP A 77 7.86 17.11 -16.93
C ASP A 77 9.39 16.94 -16.96
N TRP A 78 10.04 17.05 -15.79
CA TRP A 78 11.45 16.73 -15.63
C TRP A 78 11.74 15.30 -16.10
N LEU A 79 10.97 14.32 -15.60
CA LEU A 79 11.20 12.91 -15.94
C LEU A 79 10.94 12.63 -17.42
N SER A 80 9.90 13.23 -18.01
CA SER A 80 9.59 13.14 -19.44
C SER A 80 10.72 13.65 -20.31
N TYR A 81 11.29 14.82 -19.95
CA TYR A 81 12.41 15.41 -20.67
C TYR A 81 13.67 14.53 -20.64
N TYR A 82 14.07 14.04 -19.45
CA TYR A 82 15.31 13.29 -19.30
C TYR A 82 15.21 11.80 -19.67
N ASP A 83 14.02 11.21 -19.68
CA ASP A 83 13.81 9.84 -20.19
C ASP A 83 13.55 9.82 -21.70
N GLU A 84 13.46 10.99 -22.35
CA GLU A 84 13.08 11.15 -23.76
C GLU A 84 11.72 10.46 -24.07
N LEU A 85 10.79 10.54 -23.11
CA LEU A 85 9.46 9.93 -23.20
C LEU A 85 8.39 11.02 -23.32
N THR A 86 7.33 10.74 -24.08
CA THR A 86 6.12 11.56 -23.98
C THR A 86 5.44 11.35 -22.63
N LEU A 87 4.63 12.31 -22.17
CA LEU A 87 3.82 12.13 -20.96
C LEU A 87 2.89 10.91 -21.05
N ASP A 88 2.35 10.62 -22.25
CA ASP A 88 1.51 9.43 -22.46
C ASP A 88 2.29 8.14 -22.26
N ASP A 89 3.52 8.05 -22.78
CA ASP A 89 4.41 6.89 -22.55
C ASP A 89 4.75 6.73 -21.06
N LEU A 90 4.96 7.84 -20.37
CA LEU A 90 5.23 7.86 -18.93
C LEU A 90 4.02 7.30 -18.15
N TYR A 91 2.79 7.71 -18.49
CA TYR A 91 1.57 7.19 -17.86
C TYR A 91 1.25 5.73 -18.19
N ARG A 92 1.72 5.23 -19.34
CA ARG A 92 1.63 3.80 -19.68
C ARG A 92 2.63 2.96 -18.89
N ARG A 93 3.80 3.54 -18.58
CA ARG A 93 4.89 2.84 -17.89
C ARG A 93 4.77 2.89 -16.37
N TYR A 94 4.24 3.98 -15.83
CA TYR A 94 4.24 4.28 -14.40
C TYR A 94 2.83 4.60 -13.85
N PRO A 95 2.53 4.23 -12.60
CA PRO A 95 1.24 4.51 -11.96
C PRO A 95 1.10 5.97 -11.48
N VAL A 96 1.40 6.95 -12.34
CA VAL A 96 1.44 8.39 -11.96
C VAL A 96 0.32 9.23 -12.56
N SER A 97 -0.55 8.66 -13.40
CA SER A 97 -1.76 9.35 -13.87
C SER A 97 -2.71 9.68 -12.70
N SER A 98 -3.60 10.69 -12.83
CA SER A 98 -4.55 11.01 -11.75
C SER A 98 -5.49 9.86 -11.39
N HIS A 99 -5.84 8.99 -12.34
CA HIS A 99 -6.63 7.79 -12.03
C HIS A 99 -5.86 6.82 -11.12
N TRP A 100 -4.59 6.57 -11.42
CA TRP A 100 -3.72 5.75 -10.57
C TRP A 100 -3.49 6.40 -9.20
N GLN A 101 -3.23 7.71 -9.18
CA GLN A 101 -3.09 8.49 -7.96
C GLN A 101 -4.32 8.31 -7.05
N ARG A 102 -5.53 8.44 -7.61
CA ARG A 102 -6.80 8.19 -6.92
C ARG A 102 -6.88 6.78 -6.34
N ILE A 103 -6.63 5.75 -7.15
CA ILE A 103 -6.67 4.34 -6.69
C ILE A 103 -5.70 4.09 -5.53
N LEU A 104 -4.46 4.58 -5.66
CA LEU A 104 -3.43 4.38 -4.64
C LEU A 104 -3.77 5.15 -3.36
N LEU A 105 -4.37 6.33 -3.46
CA LEU A 105 -4.83 7.13 -2.32
C LEU A 105 -6.01 6.48 -1.59
N GLU A 106 -7.02 6.00 -2.32
CA GLU A 106 -8.14 5.22 -1.76
C GLU A 106 -7.64 3.98 -0.99
N ARG A 107 -6.45 3.48 -1.35
CA ARG A 107 -5.81 2.29 -0.77
C ARG A 107 -4.53 2.60 -0.01
N LEU A 108 -4.35 3.83 0.47
CA LEU A 108 -3.05 4.28 1.00
C LEU A 108 -2.51 3.42 2.15
N ASP A 109 -3.39 2.87 2.98
CA ASP A 109 -3.02 1.94 4.05
C ASP A 109 -2.42 0.63 3.50
N ALA A 110 -3.05 0.08 2.45
CA ALA A 110 -2.53 -1.09 1.74
C ALA A 110 -1.23 -0.77 0.97
N VAL A 111 -1.14 0.41 0.35
CA VAL A 111 0.08 0.90 -0.30
C VAL A 111 1.23 0.93 0.69
N GLY A 112 1.02 1.50 1.88
CA GLY A 112 2.05 1.55 2.90
C GLY A 112 2.49 0.16 3.39
N THR A 113 1.54 -0.75 3.61
CA THR A 113 1.85 -2.14 3.95
C THR A 113 2.68 -2.83 2.87
N ILE A 114 2.28 -2.70 1.61
CA ILE A 114 2.99 -3.30 0.47
C ILE A 114 4.40 -2.70 0.35
N TYR A 115 4.57 -1.38 0.48
CA TYR A 115 5.90 -0.75 0.40
C TYR A 115 6.84 -1.15 1.53
N ARG A 116 6.33 -1.43 2.73
CA ARG A 116 7.13 -2.01 3.81
C ARG A 116 7.63 -3.41 3.44
N VAL A 117 6.74 -4.26 2.94
CA VAL A 117 7.12 -5.60 2.46
C VAL A 117 8.12 -5.51 1.31
N VAL A 118 7.89 -4.62 0.35
CA VAL A 118 8.79 -4.38 -0.79
C VAL A 118 10.17 -3.89 -0.32
N SER A 119 10.23 -3.04 0.70
CA SER A 119 11.49 -2.61 1.31
C SER A 119 12.26 -3.79 1.91
N SER A 120 11.56 -4.70 2.60
CA SER A 120 12.17 -5.92 3.14
C SER A 120 12.66 -6.87 2.05
N VAL A 121 11.96 -6.96 0.91
CA VAL A 121 12.44 -7.68 -0.28
C VAL A 121 13.68 -7.00 -0.88
N ALA A 122 13.66 -5.67 -1.01
CA ALA A 122 14.78 -4.90 -1.56
C ALA A 122 16.07 -5.08 -0.74
N TYR A 123 15.97 -5.19 0.60
CA TYR A 123 17.12 -5.52 1.44
C TYR A 123 17.76 -6.87 1.11
N CYS A 124 16.98 -7.84 0.64
CA CYS A 124 17.47 -9.17 0.28
C CYS A 124 17.94 -9.28 -1.18
N ALA A 125 17.29 -8.55 -2.10
CA ALA A 125 17.40 -8.83 -3.54
C ALA A 125 17.36 -7.57 -4.43
N SER A 126 18.06 -6.50 -4.03
CA SER A 126 18.18 -5.27 -4.85
C SER A 126 19.07 -5.44 -6.09
N PRO A 127 18.80 -4.76 -7.21
CA PRO A 127 17.63 -3.91 -7.48
C PRO A 127 16.36 -4.72 -7.70
N ILE A 128 15.21 -4.09 -7.41
CA ILE A 128 13.88 -4.65 -7.66
C ILE A 128 13.05 -3.71 -8.55
N GLN A 129 12.06 -4.28 -9.22
CA GLN A 129 11.04 -3.53 -9.95
C GLN A 129 9.67 -3.87 -9.37
N LEU A 130 8.91 -2.85 -8.96
CA LEU A 130 7.52 -3.01 -8.55
C LEU A 130 6.59 -2.68 -9.71
N ARG A 131 5.52 -3.46 -9.85
CA ARG A 131 4.35 -3.16 -10.67
C ARG A 131 3.09 -3.24 -9.83
N TRP A 132 2.24 -2.23 -9.94
CA TRP A 132 0.90 -2.23 -9.37
C TRP A 132 -0.12 -2.82 -10.34
N TYR A 133 -1.18 -3.42 -9.81
CA TYR A 133 -2.29 -3.96 -10.60
C TYR A 133 -3.64 -3.40 -10.15
N ARG A 134 -4.51 -3.08 -11.12
CA ARG A 134 -5.85 -2.52 -10.88
C ARG A 134 -6.94 -3.57 -10.88
N ALA A 135 -6.86 -4.50 -11.82
CA ALA A 135 -7.92 -5.43 -12.18
C ALA A 135 -7.51 -6.90 -12.00
N LEU A 136 -6.23 -7.18 -11.78
CA LEU A 136 -5.74 -8.53 -11.57
C LEU A 136 -5.98 -9.04 -10.15
N PRO A 137 -5.93 -10.37 -9.94
CA PRO A 137 -6.02 -10.95 -8.60
C PRO A 137 -4.82 -10.57 -7.71
N LEU A 138 -3.71 -10.07 -8.25
CA LEU A 138 -2.60 -9.51 -7.50
C LEU A 138 -2.84 -8.04 -7.15
N ASP A 139 -2.34 -7.57 -6.00
CA ASP A 139 -2.26 -6.13 -5.71
C ASP A 139 -1.00 -5.52 -6.33
N ALA A 140 0.11 -6.25 -6.22
CA ALA A 140 1.39 -5.85 -6.79
C ALA A 140 2.22 -7.05 -7.22
N GLY A 141 3.20 -6.82 -8.09
CA GLY A 141 4.21 -7.77 -8.50
C GLY A 141 5.60 -7.17 -8.36
N ILE A 142 6.55 -7.96 -7.87
CA ILE A 142 7.94 -7.59 -7.67
C ILE A 142 8.80 -8.46 -8.59
N THR A 143 9.61 -7.85 -9.43
CA THR A 143 10.66 -8.55 -10.19
C THR A 143 12.01 -8.30 -9.53
N LEU A 144 12.73 -9.38 -9.22
CA LEU A 144 14.08 -9.33 -8.68
C LEU A 144 15.10 -9.15 -9.81
N HIS A 145 16.32 -8.74 -9.47
CA HIS A 145 17.40 -8.50 -10.44
C HIS A 145 17.75 -9.72 -11.31
N ASP A 146 17.51 -10.93 -10.83
CA ASP A 146 17.76 -12.19 -11.54
C ASP A 146 16.55 -12.71 -12.33
N GLY A 147 15.48 -11.91 -12.42
CA GLY A 147 14.27 -12.24 -13.17
C GLY A 147 13.26 -13.12 -12.42
N ARG A 148 13.56 -13.55 -11.18
CA ARG A 148 12.55 -14.17 -10.32
C ARG A 148 11.46 -13.16 -9.96
N THR A 149 10.24 -13.65 -9.73
CA THR A 149 9.08 -12.77 -9.55
C THR A 149 8.26 -13.15 -8.33
N ILE A 150 7.73 -12.15 -7.65
CA ILE A 150 6.92 -12.31 -6.45
C ILE A 150 5.58 -11.61 -6.68
N GLY A 151 4.48 -12.32 -6.57
CA GLY A 151 3.13 -11.74 -6.53
C GLY A 151 2.73 -11.40 -5.10
N VAL A 152 2.09 -10.27 -4.89
CA VAL A 152 1.61 -9.84 -3.56
C VAL A 152 0.09 -9.75 -3.57
N ILE A 153 -0.55 -10.42 -2.62
CA ILE A 153 -1.99 -10.40 -2.40
C ILE A 153 -2.25 -10.01 -0.94
N ARG A 154 -2.92 -8.88 -0.73
CA ARG A 154 -3.40 -8.43 0.57
C ARG A 154 -4.89 -8.67 0.71
N GLN A 155 -5.30 -9.26 1.82
CA GLN A 155 -6.70 -9.32 2.23
C GLN A 155 -7.04 -8.06 3.03
N GLY A 156 -8.05 -7.31 2.59
CA GLY A 156 -8.58 -6.19 3.38
C GLY A 156 -9.36 -6.66 4.60
N ALA A 157 -9.41 -5.85 5.66
CA ALA A 157 -10.16 -6.14 6.87
C ALA A 157 -11.66 -6.37 6.61
N THR A 158 -12.23 -5.68 5.63
CA THR A 158 -13.66 -5.80 5.26
C THR A 158 -13.91 -6.85 4.17
N SER A 159 -12.87 -7.55 3.70
CA SER A 159 -13.02 -8.53 2.63
C SER A 159 -13.74 -9.78 3.13
N ASP A 160 -14.89 -10.09 2.52
CA ASP A 160 -15.59 -11.36 2.74
C ASP A 160 -14.70 -12.55 2.35
N ARG A 161 -14.73 -13.59 3.18
CA ARG A 161 -14.02 -14.86 2.98
C ARG A 161 -14.26 -15.46 1.60
N THR A 162 -15.50 -15.44 1.11
CA THR A 162 -15.83 -16.06 -0.18
C THR A 162 -15.22 -15.27 -1.33
N SER A 163 -15.28 -13.95 -1.24
CA SER A 163 -14.69 -13.03 -2.21
C SER A 163 -13.16 -13.17 -2.28
N PHE A 164 -12.50 -13.27 -1.11
CA PHE A 164 -11.08 -13.51 -1.04
C PHE A 164 -10.69 -14.88 -1.62
N ALA A 165 -11.38 -15.96 -1.24
CA ALA A 165 -11.13 -17.28 -1.80
C ALA A 165 -11.29 -17.30 -3.33
N LYS A 166 -12.35 -16.66 -3.85
CA LYS A 166 -12.56 -16.50 -5.31
C LYS A 166 -11.40 -15.77 -5.98
N ARG A 167 -10.86 -14.72 -5.35
CA ARG A 167 -9.66 -13.99 -5.82
C ARG A 167 -8.46 -14.92 -5.92
N VAL A 168 -8.18 -15.70 -4.88
CA VAL A 168 -7.07 -16.66 -4.85
C VAL A 168 -7.23 -17.74 -5.93
N TRP A 169 -8.43 -18.31 -6.09
CA TRP A 169 -8.68 -19.33 -7.12
C TRP A 169 -8.61 -18.77 -8.55
N ARG A 170 -8.93 -17.49 -8.75
CA ARG A 170 -8.74 -16.81 -10.05
C ARG A 170 -7.25 -16.71 -10.39
N GLU A 171 -6.40 -16.39 -9.41
CA GLU A 171 -4.96 -16.36 -9.61
C GLU A 171 -4.43 -17.72 -10.04
N GLU A 172 -4.82 -18.79 -9.33
CA GLU A 172 -4.35 -20.15 -9.67
C GLU A 172 -4.75 -20.58 -11.08
N ARG A 173 -5.94 -20.18 -11.54
CA ARG A 173 -6.43 -20.51 -12.89
C ARG A 173 -5.82 -19.66 -14.00
N THR A 174 -5.03 -18.63 -13.66
CA THR A 174 -4.43 -17.75 -14.65
C THR A 174 -3.14 -18.37 -15.17
N GLU A 175 -3.24 -19.24 -16.18
CA GLU A 175 -2.08 -19.97 -16.73
C GLU A 175 -1.08 -19.07 -17.46
N VAL A 176 -1.50 -17.86 -17.87
CA VAL A 176 -0.66 -16.93 -18.65
C VAL A 176 0.45 -16.31 -17.81
N PHE A 177 0.24 -16.17 -16.50
CA PHE A 177 1.16 -15.47 -15.60
C PHE A 177 1.30 -16.21 -14.29
N VAL A 178 2.50 -16.70 -14.01
CA VAL A 178 2.81 -17.50 -12.83
C VAL A 178 3.99 -16.83 -12.12
N PRO A 179 3.75 -16.10 -11.02
CA PRO A 179 4.83 -15.63 -10.17
C PRO A 179 5.64 -16.80 -9.63
N SER A 180 6.92 -16.59 -9.34
CA SER A 180 7.76 -17.60 -8.70
C SER A 180 7.28 -17.93 -7.28
N LEU A 181 6.65 -16.95 -6.61
CA LEU A 181 6.07 -17.07 -5.28
C LEU A 181 4.93 -16.07 -5.10
N LEU A 182 3.92 -16.48 -4.34
CA LEU A 182 2.87 -15.60 -3.83
C LEU A 182 3.10 -15.25 -2.35
N LEU A 183 3.11 -13.94 -2.05
CA LEU A 183 3.06 -13.40 -0.69
C LEU A 183 1.63 -13.01 -0.34
N PHE A 184 1.09 -13.62 0.71
CA PHE A 184 -0.21 -13.29 1.26
C PHE A 184 -0.08 -12.46 2.53
N ILE A 185 -0.78 -11.35 2.59
CA ILE A 185 -0.82 -10.45 3.76
C ILE A 185 -2.26 -10.40 4.26
N VAL A 186 -2.47 -10.73 5.53
CA VAL A 186 -3.82 -10.87 6.10
C VAL A 186 -3.94 -10.08 7.41
N PRO A 187 -5.10 -9.49 7.72
CA PRO A 187 -5.19 -8.46 8.76
C PRO A 187 -5.19 -9.05 10.18
N ASP A 188 -5.67 -10.28 10.37
CA ASP A 188 -5.85 -10.89 11.69
C ASP A 188 -5.61 -12.41 11.70
N HIS A 189 -5.56 -12.97 12.91
CA HIS A 189 -5.28 -14.39 13.17
C HIS A 189 -6.33 -15.34 12.58
N MET A 190 -7.61 -14.98 12.58
CA MET A 190 -8.66 -15.83 12.03
C MET A 190 -8.49 -15.96 10.53
N ARG A 191 -8.31 -14.84 9.83
CA ARG A 191 -8.04 -14.79 8.38
C ARG A 191 -6.70 -15.42 8.03
N PHE A 192 -5.72 -15.35 8.92
CA PHE A 192 -4.45 -16.06 8.78
C PHE A 192 -4.62 -17.57 8.74
N GLN A 193 -5.33 -18.17 9.70
CA GLN A 193 -5.55 -19.62 9.68
C GLN A 193 -6.33 -20.05 8.43
N GLN A 194 -7.40 -19.32 8.10
CA GLN A 194 -8.20 -19.61 6.90
C GLN A 194 -7.39 -19.51 5.61
N THR A 195 -6.56 -18.47 5.49
CA THR A 195 -5.69 -18.29 4.32
C THR A 195 -4.65 -19.40 4.28
N ARG A 196 -4.01 -19.71 5.40
CA ARG A 196 -3.03 -20.81 5.47
C ARG A 196 -3.63 -22.14 4.99
N ASP A 197 -4.84 -22.47 5.43
CA ASP A 197 -5.56 -23.67 4.97
C ASP A 197 -5.84 -23.61 3.46
N LEU A 198 -6.25 -22.46 2.94
CA LEU A 198 -6.46 -22.25 1.51
C LEU A 198 -5.17 -22.46 0.71
N LEU A 199 -4.05 -21.94 1.19
CA LEU A 199 -2.73 -22.06 0.53
C LEU A 199 -2.23 -23.50 0.45
N THR A 200 -2.70 -24.41 1.31
CA THR A 200 -2.30 -25.84 1.20
C THR A 200 -2.73 -26.48 -0.13
N ARG A 201 -3.75 -25.91 -0.78
CA ARG A 201 -4.35 -26.42 -2.01
C ARG A 201 -3.75 -25.80 -3.27
N LEU A 202 -2.97 -24.73 -3.14
CA LEU A 202 -2.36 -24.08 -4.27
C LEU A 202 -1.22 -24.92 -4.84
N SER A 203 -1.15 -24.95 -6.16
CA SER A 203 -0.02 -25.53 -6.90
C SER A 203 1.24 -24.67 -6.85
N GLN A 204 1.09 -23.35 -6.73
CA GLN A 204 2.19 -22.39 -6.68
C GLN A 204 2.79 -22.25 -5.26
N PRO A 205 4.10 -22.01 -5.13
CA PRO A 205 4.70 -21.65 -3.86
C PRO A 205 4.01 -20.41 -3.27
N ALA A 206 3.61 -20.49 -2.01
CA ALA A 206 2.94 -19.40 -1.32
C ALA A 206 3.35 -19.34 0.15
N VAL A 207 3.46 -18.13 0.67
CA VAL A 207 3.62 -17.88 2.11
C VAL A 207 2.64 -16.82 2.57
N VAL A 208 2.24 -16.88 3.83
CA VAL A 208 1.31 -15.94 4.45
C VAL A 208 1.92 -15.32 5.71
N ALA A 209 1.67 -14.04 5.92
CA ALA A 209 2.04 -13.31 7.13
C ALA A 209 0.87 -12.46 7.62
N LEU A 210 0.79 -12.27 8.94
CA LEU A 210 -0.09 -11.26 9.52
C LEU A 210 0.39 -9.88 9.12
N GLU A 211 -0.52 -8.97 8.81
CA GLU A 211 -0.19 -7.62 8.33
C GLU A 211 0.68 -6.87 9.34
N LYS A 212 0.32 -6.94 10.63
CA LYS A 212 1.12 -6.35 11.70
C LYS A 212 2.57 -6.88 11.75
N GLU A 213 2.78 -8.14 11.38
CA GLU A 213 4.11 -8.77 11.40
C GLU A 213 4.87 -8.45 10.10
N ALA A 214 4.18 -8.47 8.95
CA ALA A 214 4.73 -8.11 7.66
C ALA A 214 5.21 -6.65 7.62
N VAL A 215 4.42 -5.71 8.16
CA VAL A 215 4.75 -4.27 8.23
C VAL A 215 5.97 -4.00 9.11
N LEU A 216 6.10 -4.74 10.21
CA LEU A 216 7.22 -4.60 11.15
C LEU A 216 8.45 -5.45 10.76
N SER A 217 8.31 -6.35 9.79
CA SER A 217 9.36 -7.29 9.44
C SER A 217 10.56 -6.60 8.80
N SER A 218 11.73 -6.70 9.42
CA SER A 218 13.01 -6.56 8.72
C SER A 218 13.29 -7.81 7.86
N ALA A 219 14.33 -7.76 7.02
CA ALA A 219 14.72 -8.87 6.15
C ALA A 219 14.93 -10.21 6.90
N ASP A 220 15.45 -10.15 8.12
CA ASP A 220 15.75 -11.26 9.03
C ASP A 220 14.60 -11.62 9.98
N TYR A 221 13.59 -10.76 10.11
CA TYR A 221 12.44 -11.02 10.99
C TYR A 221 11.57 -12.16 10.44
N LYS A 222 11.28 -13.13 11.30
CA LYS A 222 10.52 -14.33 10.94
C LYS A 222 9.01 -14.08 11.05
N ALA A 223 8.40 -13.56 9.97
CA ALA A 223 6.96 -13.32 9.86
C ALA A 223 6.23 -14.27 8.89
N TRP A 224 6.96 -14.95 8.00
CA TRP A 224 6.36 -15.59 6.84
C TRP A 224 6.15 -17.08 7.06
N HIS A 225 4.91 -17.53 6.93
CA HIS A 225 4.53 -18.92 7.17
C HIS A 225 4.22 -19.62 5.85
N HIS A 226 4.94 -20.70 5.58
CA HIS A 226 4.58 -21.62 4.51
C HIS A 226 3.46 -22.55 5.00
N PRO A 227 2.43 -22.85 4.18
CA PRO A 227 1.28 -23.66 4.62
C PRO A 227 1.68 -25.07 5.09
N ARG A 228 2.69 -25.67 4.44
CA ARG A 228 3.14 -27.05 4.68
C ARG A 228 4.41 -27.20 5.51
N LEU A 229 5.13 -26.12 5.84
CA LEU A 229 6.37 -26.21 6.61
C LEU A 229 6.13 -25.72 8.04
N SER A 230 6.88 -26.28 8.98
CA SER A 230 6.85 -25.85 10.37
C SER A 230 7.66 -24.56 10.56
N GLY A 231 7.08 -23.63 11.32
CA GLY A 231 7.75 -22.42 11.80
C GLY A 231 7.77 -21.24 10.82
N PRO A 232 7.90 -20.01 11.33
CA PRO A 232 8.01 -18.81 10.51
C PRO A 232 9.40 -18.69 9.84
N ARG A 233 9.43 -18.04 8.68
CA ARG A 233 10.61 -17.76 7.85
C ARG A 233 10.82 -16.26 7.76
N SER A 234 12.09 -15.88 7.64
CA SER A 234 12.49 -14.51 7.31
C SER A 234 12.28 -14.22 5.82
N MET A 235 12.21 -12.94 5.44
CA MET A 235 12.10 -12.59 4.02
C MET A 235 13.33 -13.05 3.22
N ASP A 236 14.51 -13.03 3.84
CA ASP A 236 15.74 -13.57 3.26
C ASP A 236 15.64 -15.07 2.94
N ASN A 237 15.09 -15.86 3.87
CA ASN A 237 14.83 -17.28 3.63
C ASN A 237 13.76 -17.49 2.54
N VAL A 238 12.70 -16.67 2.54
CA VAL A 238 11.64 -16.76 1.54
C VAL A 238 12.18 -16.47 0.14
N THR A 239 12.95 -15.39 -0.02
CA THR A 239 13.51 -14.97 -1.31
C THR A 239 14.64 -15.87 -1.81
N SER A 240 15.46 -16.44 -0.92
CA SER A 240 16.49 -17.41 -1.30
C SER A 240 15.94 -18.76 -1.77
N THR A 241 14.73 -19.15 -1.33
CA THR A 241 14.08 -20.39 -1.78
C THR A 241 13.42 -20.32 -3.15
N LEU A 242 13.41 -19.15 -3.80
CA LEU A 242 12.87 -18.99 -5.15
C LEU A 242 13.81 -19.63 -6.16
N ASP A 243 13.40 -20.74 -6.76
CA ASP A 243 14.18 -21.54 -7.71
C ASP A 243 13.76 -21.35 -9.18
N ARG A 244 12.58 -20.76 -9.42
CA ARG A 244 11.99 -20.62 -10.75
C ARG A 244 11.93 -19.16 -11.21
N LEU A 245 12.17 -18.95 -12.49
CA LEU A 245 11.78 -17.71 -13.16
C LEU A 245 10.26 -17.69 -13.31
N GLY A 246 9.66 -16.55 -13.02
CA GLY A 246 8.22 -16.34 -13.20
C GLY A 246 7.95 -15.21 -14.17
N ARG A 247 6.70 -15.03 -14.53
CA ARG A 247 6.26 -13.95 -15.43
C ARG A 247 5.15 -13.17 -14.77
N LEU A 248 5.39 -11.88 -14.60
CA LEU A 248 4.40 -10.96 -14.10
C LEU A 248 3.49 -10.47 -15.25
N PRO A 249 2.18 -10.36 -15.00
CA PRO A 249 1.24 -9.84 -15.98
C PRO A 249 1.54 -8.39 -16.36
N VAL A 250 1.22 -8.03 -17.60
CA VAL A 250 1.19 -6.64 -18.07
C VAL A 250 -0.28 -6.28 -18.24
N GLU A 251 -0.79 -5.37 -17.40
CA GLU A 251 -2.14 -4.83 -17.61
C GLU A 251 -2.14 -3.90 -18.84
N PRO A 252 -3.24 -3.90 -19.62
CA PRO A 252 -3.39 -2.90 -20.68
C PRO A 252 -3.39 -1.50 -20.05
N PRO A 253 -2.76 -0.51 -20.70
CA PRO A 253 -2.73 0.85 -20.19
C PRO A 253 -4.14 1.44 -20.09
N LEU A 254 -4.30 2.45 -19.23
CA LEU A 254 -5.55 3.19 -19.13
C LEU A 254 -5.89 3.85 -20.46
N SER A 255 -7.17 3.79 -20.85
CA SER A 255 -7.66 4.60 -21.96
C SER A 255 -7.73 6.06 -21.51
N ARG A 256 -6.91 6.94 -22.08
CA ARG A 256 -6.82 8.39 -21.78
C ARG A 256 -6.32 8.70 -20.36
N PRO A 257 -5.04 8.47 -20.06
CA PRO A 257 -4.46 8.95 -18.81
C PRO A 257 -4.47 10.49 -18.76
N SER A 258 -4.70 11.04 -17.57
CA SER A 258 -4.67 12.48 -17.31
C SER A 258 -3.56 12.83 -16.31
N LEU A 259 -3.08 14.07 -16.39
CA LEU A 259 -2.12 14.66 -15.45
C LEU A 259 -2.61 14.48 -13.99
N PRO A 260 -1.75 14.04 -13.05
CA PRO A 260 -2.13 13.95 -11.65
C PRO A 260 -2.59 15.32 -11.13
N ARG A 261 -3.50 15.30 -10.16
CA ARG A 261 -3.96 16.52 -9.53
C ARG A 261 -3.01 16.86 -8.39
N ASN A 262 -2.79 18.15 -8.16
CA ASN A 262 -2.17 18.60 -6.92
C ASN A 262 -3.07 18.19 -5.75
N LEU A 263 -2.45 17.63 -4.72
CA LEU A 263 -3.12 17.16 -3.51
C LEU A 263 -2.91 18.20 -2.42
N ASP A 264 -3.48 19.40 -2.60
CA ASP A 264 -3.37 20.46 -1.60
C ASP A 264 -4.16 20.04 -0.35
N SER A 265 -3.44 19.62 0.69
CA SER A 265 -4.03 19.16 1.95
C SER A 265 -4.48 20.30 2.88
N ASP A 266 -4.08 21.53 2.55
CA ASP A 266 -4.27 22.68 3.45
C ASP A 266 -5.55 23.47 3.14
N ASP A 267 -6.26 23.14 2.05
CA ASP A 267 -7.46 23.86 1.58
C ASP A 267 -8.73 22.99 1.56
N THR A 268 -8.67 21.74 2.06
CA THR A 268 -9.86 20.91 2.17
C THR A 268 -10.69 21.37 3.36
N GLY A 269 -11.73 22.17 3.09
CA GLY A 269 -12.78 22.50 4.04
C GLY A 269 -13.56 21.27 4.52
N PHE A 270 -14.85 21.43 4.85
CA PHE A 270 -15.68 20.35 5.41
C PHE A 270 -15.95 19.16 4.45
N ASP A 271 -15.58 19.26 3.18
CA ASP A 271 -15.84 18.24 2.15
C ASP A 271 -14.52 17.70 1.58
N VAL A 272 -13.91 16.77 2.33
CA VAL A 272 -12.67 16.09 1.92
C VAL A 272 -13.04 15.01 0.89
N PRO A 273 -12.49 15.03 -0.34
CA PRO A 273 -12.75 13.98 -1.32
C PRO A 273 -12.42 12.58 -0.77
N ASP A 274 -13.28 11.59 -1.06
CA ASP A 274 -13.20 10.24 -0.48
C ASP A 274 -11.81 9.59 -0.58
N HIS A 275 -11.15 9.79 -1.72
CA HIS A 275 -9.83 9.23 -1.97
C HIS A 275 -8.74 9.80 -1.05
N LEU A 276 -8.93 11.00 -0.49
CA LEU A 276 -8.01 11.62 0.47
C LEU A 276 -8.27 11.20 1.93
N LEU A 277 -9.41 10.57 2.23
CA LEU A 277 -9.76 10.17 3.60
C LEU A 277 -8.66 9.34 4.29
N PRO A 278 -8.00 8.37 3.64
CA PRO A 278 -6.92 7.62 4.29
C PRO A 278 -5.71 8.47 4.71
N SER A 279 -5.52 9.65 4.11
CA SER A 279 -4.44 10.58 4.47
C SER A 279 -4.84 11.57 5.56
N VAL A 280 -6.14 11.90 5.64
CA VAL A 280 -6.70 12.88 6.59
C VAL A 280 -7.06 12.23 7.94
N LEU A 281 -7.59 11.01 7.91
CA LEU A 281 -8.02 10.30 9.11
C LEU A 281 -6.86 9.89 10.01
N LYS A 282 -7.00 10.14 11.31
CA LYS A 282 -6.06 9.69 12.34
C LYS A 282 -6.17 8.18 12.54
N PRO A 283 -5.11 7.51 13.04
CA PRO A 283 -5.14 6.07 13.31
C PRO A 283 -6.35 5.64 14.15
N ALA A 284 -6.62 6.36 15.24
CA ALA A 284 -7.76 6.07 16.11
C ALA A 284 -9.13 6.21 15.43
N GLU A 285 -9.25 7.11 14.44
CA GLU A 285 -10.49 7.29 13.66
C GLU A 285 -10.67 6.14 12.67
N LYS A 286 -9.59 5.72 11.99
CA LYS A 286 -9.59 4.52 11.14
C LYS A 286 -9.99 3.28 11.91
N ARG A 287 -9.44 3.11 13.12
CA ARG A 287 -9.80 2.00 14.03
C ARG A 287 -11.28 1.98 14.39
N VAL A 288 -11.91 3.14 14.57
CA VAL A 288 -13.35 3.23 14.81
C VAL A 288 -14.13 2.73 13.60
N LEU A 289 -13.73 3.13 12.38
CA LEU A 289 -14.35 2.67 11.14
C LEU A 289 -14.20 1.16 10.95
N ASP A 290 -13.03 0.60 11.24
CA ASP A 290 -12.78 -0.85 11.19
C ASP A 290 -13.71 -1.61 12.14
N VAL A 291 -13.85 -1.15 13.39
CA VAL A 291 -14.77 -1.76 14.36
C VAL A 291 -16.22 -1.64 13.91
N LEU A 292 -16.63 -0.50 13.34
CA LEU A 292 -17.98 -0.32 12.82
C LEU A 292 -18.26 -1.19 11.59
N ALA A 293 -17.24 -1.49 10.79
CA ALA A 293 -17.36 -2.41 9.66
C ALA A 293 -17.56 -3.86 10.11
N ASP A 294 -16.89 -4.27 11.20
CA ASP A 294 -17.05 -5.60 11.79
C ASP A 294 -18.39 -5.73 12.56
N TRP A 295 -18.90 -4.63 13.10
CA TRP A 295 -20.11 -4.58 13.93
C TRP A 295 -21.12 -3.55 13.38
N PRO A 296 -21.80 -3.87 12.26
CA PRO A 296 -22.74 -2.95 11.63
C PRO A 296 -23.88 -2.65 12.61
N CYS A 297 -23.93 -1.41 13.11
CA CYS A 297 -24.85 -0.89 14.13
C CYS A 297 -24.50 -1.25 15.59
N ILE A 298 -23.51 -0.57 16.17
CA ILE A 298 -23.05 -0.75 17.57
C ILE A 298 -23.50 0.40 18.49
N THR A 299 -23.62 0.16 19.80
CA THR A 299 -23.83 1.26 20.76
C THR A 299 -22.51 1.96 21.08
N SER A 300 -22.57 3.25 21.48
CA SER A 300 -21.36 3.97 21.89
C SER A 300 -20.65 3.34 23.10
N LYS A 301 -21.40 2.67 23.99
CA LYS A 301 -20.84 1.97 25.16
C LYS A 301 -20.04 0.75 24.73
N ASP A 302 -20.61 -0.07 23.85
CA ASP A 302 -19.95 -1.29 23.36
C ASP A 302 -18.73 -0.93 22.50
N LEU A 303 -18.84 0.10 21.66
CA LEU A 303 -17.72 0.64 20.88
C LEU A 303 -16.57 1.09 21.80
N SER A 304 -16.87 1.80 22.89
CA SER A 304 -15.85 2.19 23.88
C SER A 304 -15.14 0.98 24.48
N GLY A 305 -15.89 -0.08 24.79
CA GLY A 305 -15.35 -1.35 25.28
C GLY A 305 -14.44 -2.04 24.28
N LEU A 306 -14.84 -2.12 23.01
CA LEU A 306 -14.04 -2.75 21.94
C LEU A 306 -12.77 -1.96 21.61
N LEU A 307 -12.84 -0.62 21.65
CA LEU A 307 -11.69 0.24 21.43
C LEU A 307 -10.75 0.31 22.65
N GLY A 308 -11.25 -0.06 23.84
CA GLY A 308 -10.50 0.05 25.10
C GLY A 308 -10.28 1.50 25.53
N VAL A 309 -11.21 2.41 25.21
CA VAL A 309 -11.10 3.84 25.53
C VAL A 309 -12.29 4.34 26.34
N SER A 310 -12.15 5.51 26.96
CA SER A 310 -13.24 6.13 27.73
C SER A 310 -14.40 6.56 26.84
N SER A 311 -15.62 6.62 27.38
CA SER A 311 -16.80 7.08 26.63
C SER A 311 -16.64 8.52 26.12
N ALA A 312 -15.94 9.39 26.86
CA ALA A 312 -15.62 10.74 26.42
C ALA A 312 -14.74 10.73 25.16
N ARG A 313 -13.71 9.87 25.14
CA ARG A 313 -12.82 9.71 23.97
C ARG A 313 -13.56 9.12 22.78
N THR A 314 -14.44 8.13 22.99
CA THR A 314 -15.29 7.59 21.93
C THR A 314 -16.22 8.66 21.34
N ALA A 315 -16.80 9.53 22.17
CA ALA A 315 -17.64 10.63 21.71
C ALA A 315 -16.86 11.65 20.86
N GLU A 316 -15.62 11.97 21.26
CA GLU A 316 -14.71 12.83 20.47
C GLU A 316 -14.40 12.21 19.10
N LEU A 317 -13.95 10.95 19.07
CA LEU A 317 -13.60 10.25 17.83
C LEU A 317 -14.80 10.13 16.89
N THR A 318 -15.96 9.72 17.41
CA THR A 318 -17.18 9.58 16.61
C THR A 318 -17.74 10.93 16.18
N GLY A 319 -17.57 12.00 16.97
CA GLY A 319 -17.95 13.36 16.58
C GLY A 319 -17.19 13.87 15.35
N SER A 320 -15.87 13.62 15.30
CA SER A 320 -15.04 13.91 14.12
C SER A 320 -15.54 13.15 12.88
N LEU A 321 -15.78 11.84 13.02
CA LEU A 321 -16.26 10.99 11.93
C LEU A 321 -17.69 11.32 11.46
N ILE A 322 -18.56 11.73 12.36
CA ILE A 322 -19.91 12.23 12.03
C ILE A 322 -19.82 13.55 11.26
N SER A 323 -18.91 14.44 11.67
CA SER A 323 -18.70 15.72 10.97
C SER A 323 -18.15 15.52 9.55
N ALA A 324 -17.36 14.46 9.35
CA ALA A 324 -16.90 14.01 8.03
C ALA A 324 -17.92 13.14 7.26
N ASN A 325 -19.15 13.00 7.78
CA ASN A 325 -20.22 12.17 7.20
C ASN A 325 -19.86 10.67 7.03
N LEU A 326 -18.86 10.14 7.74
CA LEU A 326 -18.43 8.74 7.66
C LEU A 326 -19.21 7.82 8.60
N VAL A 327 -19.76 8.39 9.67
CA VAL A 327 -20.53 7.69 10.69
C VAL A 327 -21.83 8.44 10.91
N THR A 328 -22.93 7.70 11.05
CA THR A 328 -24.24 8.25 11.37
C THR A 328 -24.81 7.68 12.67
N ARG A 329 -25.76 8.41 13.26
CA ARG A 329 -26.50 7.97 14.45
C ARG A 329 -27.88 7.48 14.02
N VAL A 330 -28.13 6.19 14.24
CA VAL A 330 -29.40 5.55 13.91
C VAL A 330 -30.14 5.19 15.21
N LYS A 331 -31.44 5.47 15.27
CA LYS A 331 -32.27 5.05 16.42
C LYS A 331 -32.87 3.67 16.12
N MET A 332 -32.46 2.66 16.86
CA MET A 332 -32.98 1.28 16.74
C MET A 332 -33.45 0.79 18.11
N ASN A 333 -34.70 0.30 18.19
CA ASN A 333 -35.31 -0.19 19.43
C ASN A 333 -35.20 0.82 20.59
N GLY A 334 -35.43 2.11 20.30
CA GLY A 334 -35.35 3.19 21.29
C GLY A 334 -33.94 3.58 21.74
N ARG A 335 -32.88 2.95 21.22
CA ARG A 335 -31.48 3.25 21.56
C ARG A 335 -30.75 3.89 20.37
N ASN A 336 -29.89 4.85 20.66
CA ASN A 336 -28.99 5.43 19.66
C ASN A 336 -27.83 4.47 19.40
N ARG A 337 -27.65 4.11 18.14
CA ARG A 337 -26.54 3.29 17.62
C ARG A 337 -25.73 4.10 16.62
N LEU A 338 -24.48 3.70 16.47
CA LEU A 338 -23.56 4.22 15.46
C LEU A 338 -23.49 3.21 14.32
N ALA A 339 -23.60 3.70 13.10
CA ALA A 339 -23.45 2.92 11.88
C ALA A 339 -22.53 3.68 10.91
N LEU A 340 -21.86 2.94 10.03
CA LEU A 340 -21.24 3.57 8.86
C LEU A 340 -22.35 4.18 8.01
N THR A 341 -22.10 5.36 7.46
CA THR A 341 -22.97 5.93 6.42
C THR A 341 -22.85 5.05 5.18
N ASP A 342 -23.94 4.77 4.47
CA ASP A 342 -23.83 4.08 3.17
C ASP A 342 -23.11 5.03 2.21
N TRP A 343 -21.95 4.60 1.74
CA TRP A 343 -21.16 5.26 0.70
C TRP A 343 -21.23 4.43 -0.58
#